data_AF-D5Q427-F1
#
_entry.id   AF-D5Q427-F1
#
_cell.length_a   1.000
_cell.length_b   1.000
_cell.length_c   1.000
_cell.angle_alpha   90.00
_cell.angle_beta   90.00
_cell.angle_gamma   90.00
#
_symmetry.space_group_name_H-M   'P 1'
#
loop_
_entity.id
_entity.type
_entity.pdbx_description
1 polymer ?
#
loop_
_entity_poly.entity_id
_entity_poly.type
_entity_poly.pdbx_seq_one_letter_code
_entity_poly.pdbx_strand_id
1 'polypeptide(L)'
;MEKLARREQPHIKFGMFKIRIPFIHYRFEKPEAIQGIISSMTSLGTIGLSTQILGLPYEVAWSMAIINSILYCLHVFMGDPVVPGWITASITLTTAYLLKFSMGIERIQALTALQIDLGIIFILMGITGVAGKLVSKIPNSIKGGILMGVGISTIISEFSPKGRFDSYPISITVGILVACFVMFSERLDTLKVKNKFLFHLGEYGVVSAILVSLIVGIFSKEIEIPRFSFDNLVYIVDFKNLINTVSPFGIGFPSLILFIQGIPMAFMIYIIAFGDFITGENLVLSESENRKDEYIDFNSNRSNVISGIRNIFMAIISPYIPMCGPLAATLTGSVAQRYKVGKEAMQSIFSGMGTLVWVSAIFICFYPIAQIATPLIPLALSVTLLVQGYLCTKLSMELCDTGVEKGLIGLMGGVIAAKGGTWGLVVGFILYFVLIDSKKRKEKDINSIEDCVYEILDKKKSI
;
A
#
# COMPACT_ATOMS: atom_id res chain seq x y z
N MET A 1 24.91 -5.05 -38.12
CA MET A 1 24.35 -4.22 -37.04
C MET A 1 24.11 -5.11 -35.84
N GLU A 2 24.98 -4.96 -34.85
CA GLU A 2 25.01 -5.71 -33.59
C GLU A 2 23.65 -5.63 -32.88
N LYS A 3 23.03 -6.77 -32.56
CA LYS A 3 21.95 -6.82 -31.59
C LYS A 3 22.55 -6.33 -30.27
N LEU A 4 22.33 -5.06 -29.91
CA LEU A 4 22.64 -4.54 -28.57
C LEU A 4 21.88 -5.42 -27.56
N ALA A 5 22.58 -6.37 -26.95
CA ALA A 5 22.06 -7.11 -25.82
C ALA A 5 21.71 -6.07 -24.75
N ARG A 6 20.46 -6.12 -24.25
CA ARG A 6 20.02 -5.24 -23.15
C ARG A 6 21.05 -5.32 -22.03
N ARG A 7 21.61 -4.18 -21.61
CA ARG A 7 22.61 -4.15 -20.53
C ARG A 7 21.91 -3.81 -19.23
N GLU A 8 22.26 -4.51 -18.16
CA GLU A 8 21.82 -4.13 -16.83
C GLU A 8 22.57 -2.86 -16.38
N GLN A 9 21.90 -1.99 -15.61
CA GLN A 9 22.56 -0.82 -15.03
C GLN A 9 23.71 -1.21 -14.09
N PRO A 10 24.76 -0.36 -14.02
CA PRO A 10 25.85 -0.54 -13.07
C PRO A 10 25.32 -0.74 -11.64
N HIS A 11 25.94 -1.66 -10.91
CA HIS A 11 25.64 -1.94 -9.52
C HIS A 11 26.83 -2.67 -8.87
N ILE A 12 26.91 -2.59 -7.54
CA ILE A 12 27.81 -3.44 -6.76
C ILE A 12 27.02 -4.70 -6.36
N LYS A 13 27.50 -5.88 -6.77
CA LYS A 13 26.85 -7.15 -6.41
C LYS A 13 27.07 -7.46 -4.92
N PHE A 14 25.99 -7.77 -4.21
CA PHE A 14 26.05 -8.17 -2.80
C PHE A 14 25.02 -9.27 -2.50
N GLY A 15 25.41 -10.52 -2.71
CA GLY A 15 24.51 -11.67 -2.57
C GLY A 15 23.31 -11.58 -3.52
N MET A 16 22.10 -11.62 -2.97
CA MET A 16 20.86 -11.44 -3.74
C MET A 16 20.59 -9.97 -4.10
N PHE A 17 21.31 -9.02 -3.50
CA PHE A 17 21.11 -7.58 -3.67
C PHE A 17 22.05 -6.99 -4.72
N LYS A 18 21.62 -5.87 -5.29
CA LYS A 18 22.37 -5.08 -6.26
C LYS A 18 22.45 -3.65 -5.75
N ILE A 19 23.57 -3.31 -5.12
CA ILE A 19 23.73 -2.03 -4.45
C ILE A 19 23.85 -0.91 -5.48
N ARG A 20 22.92 0.06 -5.40
CA ARG A 20 22.82 1.23 -6.28
C ARG A 20 22.77 2.51 -5.47
N ILE A 21 23.86 3.27 -5.56
CA ILE A 21 24.05 4.55 -4.88
C ILE A 21 23.58 5.69 -5.81
N PRO A 22 22.74 6.63 -5.33
CA PRO A 22 22.34 7.82 -6.08
C PRO A 22 23.55 8.58 -6.62
N PHE A 23 23.40 9.19 -7.80
CA PHE A 23 24.44 9.97 -8.52
C PHE A 23 25.65 9.17 -9.02
N ILE A 24 25.91 7.97 -8.49
CA ILE A 24 26.97 7.06 -8.95
C ILE A 24 26.41 6.07 -9.97
N HIS A 25 25.31 5.38 -9.62
CA HIS A 25 24.75 4.30 -10.42
C HIS A 25 23.54 4.72 -11.25
N TYR A 26 22.90 5.83 -10.89
CA TYR A 26 21.74 6.38 -11.59
C TYR A 26 21.70 7.91 -11.48
N ARG A 27 21.07 8.56 -12.45
CA ARG A 27 21.02 10.04 -12.55
C ARG A 27 19.82 10.63 -11.81
N PHE A 28 19.91 11.92 -11.51
CA PHE A 28 18.78 12.70 -11.04
C PHE A 28 17.74 12.92 -12.15
N GLU A 29 16.46 12.69 -11.85
CA GLU A 29 15.34 12.92 -12.77
C GLU A 29 14.41 14.02 -12.23
N LYS A 30 14.38 15.18 -12.91
CA LYS A 30 13.58 16.35 -12.47
C LYS A 30 12.09 16.03 -12.30
N PRO A 31 11.41 15.32 -13.21
CA PRO A 31 9.99 15.02 -13.04
C PRO A 31 9.71 14.16 -11.81
N GLU A 32 10.53 13.15 -11.54
CA GLU A 32 10.39 12.29 -10.37
C GLU A 32 10.78 13.00 -9.07
N ALA A 33 11.64 14.01 -9.11
CA ALA A 33 11.88 14.87 -7.96
C ALA A 33 10.61 15.63 -7.55
N ILE A 34 9.89 16.21 -8.50
CA ILE A 34 8.60 16.87 -8.23
C ILE A 34 7.58 15.87 -7.67
N GLN A 35 7.49 14.67 -8.28
CA GLN A 35 6.65 13.60 -7.74
C GLN A 35 7.06 13.18 -6.32
N GLY A 36 8.35 13.16 -6.01
CA GLY A 36 8.87 12.88 -4.67
C GLY A 36 8.44 13.91 -3.63
N ILE A 37 8.43 15.20 -3.99
CA ILE A 37 7.91 16.28 -3.13
C ILE A 37 6.42 16.08 -2.85
N ILE A 38 5.63 15.73 -3.87
CA ILE A 38 4.19 15.47 -3.68
C ILE A 38 3.98 14.20 -2.85
N SER A 39 4.76 13.15 -3.10
CA SER A 39 4.71 11.88 -2.37
C SER A 39 5.07 12.01 -0.88
N SER A 40 5.89 13.01 -0.51
CA SER A 40 6.21 13.24 0.91
C SER A 40 4.99 13.71 1.69
N MET A 41 4.10 14.50 1.07
CA MET A 41 2.83 14.93 1.66
C MET A 41 1.91 13.73 1.94
N THR A 42 1.83 12.77 1.01
CA THR A 42 1.05 11.54 1.22
C THR A 42 1.61 10.73 2.39
N SER A 43 2.93 10.66 2.53
CA SER A 43 3.59 9.91 3.60
C SER A 43 3.29 10.45 5.01
N LEU A 44 3.01 11.76 5.11
CA LEU A 44 2.56 12.40 6.36
C LEU A 44 1.17 11.95 6.80
N GLY A 45 0.36 11.31 5.93
CA GLY A 45 -0.93 10.74 6.31
C GLY A 45 -0.87 9.73 7.46
N THR A 46 0.31 9.11 7.69
CA THR A 46 0.54 8.18 8.80
C THR A 46 0.61 8.83 10.16
N ILE A 47 0.79 10.15 10.22
CA ILE A 47 0.69 10.90 11.46
C ILE A 47 -0.71 10.73 12.04
N GLY A 48 -1.75 10.85 11.22
CA GLY A 48 -3.14 10.65 11.65
C GLY A 48 -3.38 9.25 12.23
N LEU A 49 -2.82 8.21 11.62
CA LEU A 49 -2.91 6.85 12.15
C LEU A 49 -2.20 6.72 13.50
N SER A 50 -1.00 7.29 13.63
CA SER A 50 -0.18 7.19 14.83
C SER A 50 -0.77 7.97 16.00
N THR A 51 -1.31 9.17 15.75
CA THR A 51 -1.95 9.98 16.79
C THR A 51 -3.29 9.38 17.20
N GLN A 52 -4.15 8.98 16.26
CA GLN A 52 -5.51 8.51 16.57
C GLN A 52 -5.55 7.08 17.10
N ILE A 53 -4.75 6.18 16.52
CA ILE A 53 -4.80 4.75 16.88
C ILE A 53 -3.82 4.41 18.00
N LEU A 54 -2.63 5.02 18.03
CA LEU A 54 -1.66 4.75 19.09
C LEU A 54 -1.70 5.77 20.23
N GLY A 55 -2.34 6.93 20.05
CA GLY A 55 -2.36 7.99 21.05
C GLY A 55 -1.05 8.77 21.14
N LEU A 56 -0.24 8.77 20.07
CA LEU A 56 1.09 9.36 20.09
C LEU A 56 1.06 10.88 19.89
N PRO A 57 2.04 11.62 20.46
CA PRO A 57 2.26 13.02 20.12
C PRO A 57 2.58 13.19 18.62
N TYR A 58 2.20 14.35 18.07
CA TYR A 58 2.38 14.67 16.65
C TYR A 58 3.85 14.56 16.21
N GLU A 59 4.78 15.05 17.02
CA GLU A 59 6.21 15.09 16.73
C GLU A 59 6.82 13.69 16.68
N VAL A 60 6.39 12.81 17.59
CA VAL A 60 6.79 11.40 17.59
C VAL A 60 6.25 10.73 16.32
N ALA A 61 4.97 10.93 16.01
CA ALA A 61 4.35 10.38 14.80
C ALA A 61 5.03 10.87 13.50
N TRP A 62 5.45 12.14 13.45
CA TRP A 62 6.18 12.68 12.30
C TRP A 62 7.58 12.06 12.19
N SER A 63 8.29 11.90 13.32
CA SER A 63 9.57 11.18 13.37
C SER A 63 9.45 9.75 12.81
N MET A 64 8.37 9.05 13.16
CA MET A 64 8.08 7.71 12.63
C MET A 64 7.89 7.71 11.10
N ALA A 65 7.17 8.70 10.57
CA ALA A 65 6.95 8.85 9.13
C ALA A 65 8.27 9.13 8.38
N ILE A 66 9.16 9.96 8.94
CA ILE A 66 10.47 10.25 8.35
C ILE A 66 11.34 8.99 8.26
N ILE A 67 11.39 8.19 9.33
CA ILE A 67 12.17 6.94 9.33
C ILE A 67 11.65 5.98 8.26
N ASN A 68 10.33 5.78 8.17
CA ASN A 68 9.76 4.94 7.12
C ASN A 68 10.12 5.46 5.72
N SER A 69 10.07 6.78 5.50
CA SER A 69 10.42 7.39 4.22
C SER A 69 11.89 7.18 3.84
N ILE A 70 12.81 7.24 4.80
CA ILE A 70 14.22 6.89 4.58
C ILE A 70 14.35 5.42 4.17
N LEU A 71 13.59 4.52 4.81
CA LEU A 71 13.62 3.09 4.50
C LEU A 71 13.03 2.75 3.12
N TYR A 72 12.23 3.62 2.50
CA TYR A 72 11.84 3.43 1.10
C TYR A 72 13.05 3.40 0.16
N CYS A 73 14.11 4.13 0.48
CA CYS A 73 15.34 4.12 -0.31
C CYS A 73 15.98 2.73 -0.39
N LEU A 74 15.71 1.81 0.56
CA LEU A 74 16.28 0.46 0.57
C LEU A 74 15.88 -0.36 -0.65
N HIS A 75 14.70 -0.15 -1.23
CA HIS A 75 14.28 -0.91 -2.43
C HIS A 75 15.22 -0.61 -3.60
N VAL A 76 15.30 0.65 -4.03
CA VAL A 76 16.18 1.06 -5.12
C VAL A 76 17.65 0.80 -4.76
N PHE A 77 18.05 1.11 -3.52
CA PHE A 77 19.42 0.92 -3.04
C PHE A 77 19.85 -0.54 -3.11
N MET A 78 19.00 -1.49 -2.72
CA MET A 78 19.31 -2.93 -2.78
C MET A 78 18.93 -3.57 -4.12
N GLY A 79 18.46 -2.77 -5.06
CA GLY A 79 18.32 -3.09 -6.47
C GLY A 79 16.95 -3.60 -6.91
N ASP A 80 15.93 -3.34 -6.13
CA ASP A 80 14.53 -3.61 -6.44
C ASP A 80 13.94 -2.46 -7.30
N PRO A 81 13.50 -2.73 -8.55
CA PRO A 81 13.01 -1.70 -9.48
C PRO A 81 11.54 -1.36 -9.19
N VAL A 82 11.23 -0.93 -7.97
CA VAL A 82 9.89 -0.45 -7.59
C VAL A 82 9.99 0.80 -6.74
N VAL A 83 8.91 1.59 -6.75
CA VAL A 83 8.66 2.56 -5.69
C VAL A 83 7.92 1.81 -4.58
N PRO A 84 8.51 1.61 -3.40
CA PRO A 84 7.83 0.91 -2.31
C PRO A 84 6.77 1.77 -1.65
N GLY A 85 5.92 1.12 -0.85
CA GLY A 85 4.81 1.79 -0.17
C GLY A 85 4.44 1.11 1.14
N TRP A 86 3.21 1.37 1.57
CA TRP A 86 2.55 0.66 2.65
C TRP A 86 1.90 -0.61 2.14
N ILE A 87 1.47 -1.48 3.05
CA ILE A 87 0.49 -2.50 2.70
C ILE A 87 -0.88 -1.86 2.94
N THR A 88 -1.30 -0.97 2.04
CA THR A 88 -2.47 -0.07 2.25
C THR A 88 -3.75 -0.83 2.60
N ALA A 89 -4.01 -1.94 1.91
CA ALA A 89 -5.17 -2.78 2.17
C ALA A 89 -5.12 -3.47 3.55
N SER A 90 -3.97 -3.52 4.22
CA SER A 90 -3.82 -4.08 5.56
C SER A 90 -4.02 -3.08 6.69
N ILE A 91 -3.99 -1.76 6.42
CA ILE A 91 -4.09 -0.71 7.46
C ILE A 91 -5.28 -0.97 8.39
N THR A 92 -6.38 -1.43 7.81
CA THR A 92 -7.66 -1.66 8.49
C THR A 92 -7.65 -2.96 9.30
N LEU A 93 -7.00 -4.01 8.79
CA LEU A 93 -6.72 -5.24 9.55
C LEU A 93 -5.82 -4.96 10.75
N THR A 94 -4.73 -4.24 10.55
CA THR A 94 -3.81 -3.85 11.60
C THR A 94 -4.54 -3.00 12.63
N THR A 95 -5.31 -1.99 12.20
CA THR A 95 -6.07 -1.13 13.11
C THR A 95 -7.08 -1.94 13.94
N ALA A 96 -7.86 -2.80 13.30
CA ALA A 96 -8.82 -3.66 14.00
C ALA A 96 -8.15 -4.64 14.98
N TYR A 97 -6.94 -5.12 14.67
CA TYR A 97 -6.14 -5.92 15.59
C TYR A 97 -5.70 -5.09 16.82
N LEU A 98 -5.15 -3.90 16.58
CA LEU A 98 -4.63 -3.02 17.64
C LEU A 98 -5.70 -2.50 18.60
N LEU A 99 -6.92 -2.28 18.11
CA LEU A 99 -8.04 -1.81 18.92
C LEU A 99 -8.50 -2.84 19.97
N LYS A 100 -8.03 -4.09 19.90
CA LYS A 100 -8.26 -5.11 20.94
C LYS A 100 -7.42 -4.90 22.20
N PHE A 101 -6.35 -4.11 22.11
CA PHE A 101 -5.42 -3.83 23.19
C PHE A 101 -5.64 -2.43 23.75
N SER A 102 -5.29 -2.20 25.02
CA SER A 102 -5.41 -0.87 25.62
C SER A 102 -4.45 0.13 24.96
N MET A 103 -4.91 1.36 24.75
CA MET A 103 -4.07 2.41 24.16
C MET A 103 -2.87 2.71 25.08
N GLY A 104 -1.69 2.94 24.51
CA GLY A 104 -0.44 3.10 25.23
C GLY A 104 0.54 1.97 24.93
N ILE A 105 1.38 1.62 25.92
CA ILE A 105 2.50 0.67 25.76
C ILE A 105 2.02 -0.70 25.24
N GLU A 106 0.92 -1.25 25.78
CA GLU A 106 0.41 -2.56 25.40
C GLU A 106 0.10 -2.63 23.90
N ARG A 107 -0.61 -1.63 23.35
CA ARG A 107 -0.93 -1.56 21.92
C ARG A 107 0.30 -1.38 21.05
N ILE A 108 1.29 -0.60 21.49
CA ILE A 108 2.54 -0.42 20.74
C ILE A 108 3.37 -1.72 20.76
N GLN A 109 3.39 -2.45 21.87
CA GLN A 109 4.01 -3.78 21.94
C GLN A 109 3.28 -4.79 21.06
N ALA A 110 1.95 -4.76 21.00
CA ALA A 110 1.17 -5.60 20.09
C ALA A 110 1.48 -5.29 18.62
N LEU A 111 1.63 -4.00 18.26
CA LEU A 111 2.06 -3.58 16.92
C LEU A 111 3.47 -4.05 16.60
N THR A 112 4.39 -3.90 17.54
CA THR A 112 5.78 -4.37 17.43
C THR A 112 5.82 -5.86 17.13
N ALA A 113 5.14 -6.68 17.94
CA ALA A 113 5.11 -8.13 17.77
C ALA A 113 4.57 -8.52 16.39
N LEU A 114 3.42 -7.96 16.01
CA LEU A 114 2.81 -8.19 14.70
C LEU A 114 3.74 -7.82 13.54
N GLN A 115 4.43 -6.68 13.64
CA GLN A 115 5.33 -6.22 12.58
C GLN A 115 6.62 -7.05 12.50
N ILE A 116 7.12 -7.58 13.62
CA ILE A 116 8.22 -8.54 13.64
C ILE A 116 7.80 -9.86 12.99
N ASP A 117 6.65 -10.42 13.38
CA ASP A 117 6.12 -11.67 12.79
C ASP A 117 5.98 -11.54 11.27
N LEU A 118 5.41 -10.42 10.82
CA LEU A 118 5.28 -10.11 9.40
C LEU A 118 6.65 -10.02 8.72
N GLY A 119 7.61 -9.32 9.33
CA GLY A 119 8.97 -9.19 8.82
C GLY A 119 9.68 -10.54 8.67
N ILE A 120 9.53 -11.43 9.66
CA ILE A 120 10.05 -12.80 9.62
C ILE A 120 9.41 -13.58 8.47
N ILE A 121 8.08 -13.51 8.30
CA ILE A 121 7.38 -14.18 7.19
C ILE A 121 7.93 -13.69 5.84
N PHE A 122 8.06 -12.38 5.63
CA PHE A 122 8.66 -11.82 4.40
C PHE A 122 10.06 -12.37 4.13
N ILE A 123 10.94 -12.37 5.14
CA ILE A 123 12.31 -12.87 5.00
C ILE A 123 12.31 -14.36 4.65
N LEU A 124 11.55 -15.18 5.39
CA LEU A 124 11.46 -16.62 5.14
C LEU A 124 10.94 -16.92 3.73
N MET A 125 9.88 -16.24 3.31
CA MET A 125 9.29 -16.43 1.98
C MET A 125 10.21 -15.97 0.86
N GLY A 126 10.95 -14.87 1.06
CA GLY A 126 11.94 -14.37 0.12
C GLY A 126 13.17 -15.27 -0.01
N ILE A 127 13.70 -15.81 1.10
CA ILE A 127 14.86 -16.72 1.06
C ILE A 127 14.48 -18.07 0.45
N THR A 128 13.31 -18.61 0.82
CA THR A 128 12.89 -19.95 0.36
C THR A 128 12.25 -19.96 -1.02
N GLY A 129 11.74 -18.82 -1.50
CA GLY A 129 11.04 -18.71 -2.79
C GLY A 129 9.70 -19.45 -2.85
N VAL A 130 9.13 -19.85 -1.70
CA VAL A 130 7.87 -20.62 -1.64
C VAL A 130 6.61 -19.77 -1.63
N ALA A 131 6.76 -18.43 -1.61
CA ALA A 131 5.66 -17.47 -1.55
C ALA A 131 4.54 -17.78 -2.56
N GLY A 132 4.91 -17.93 -3.84
CA GLY A 132 3.96 -18.22 -4.91
C GLY A 132 3.22 -19.55 -4.72
N LYS A 133 3.92 -20.59 -4.27
CA LYS A 133 3.32 -21.92 -3.99
C LYS A 133 2.38 -21.91 -2.80
N LEU A 134 2.63 -21.06 -1.81
CA LEU A 134 1.77 -20.94 -0.63
C LEU A 134 0.51 -20.15 -0.95
N VAL A 135 0.64 -19.00 -1.62
CA VAL A 135 -0.51 -18.14 -1.94
C VAL A 135 -1.40 -18.72 -3.03
N SER A 136 -0.84 -19.50 -3.97
CA SER A 136 -1.63 -20.21 -4.98
C SER A 136 -2.53 -21.29 -4.38
N LYS A 137 -2.20 -21.82 -3.19
CA LYS A 137 -3.02 -22.82 -2.49
C LYS A 137 -4.22 -22.22 -1.76
N ILE A 138 -4.26 -20.90 -1.58
CA ILE A 138 -5.37 -20.23 -0.90
C ILE A 138 -6.52 -20.02 -1.88
N PRO A 139 -7.72 -20.56 -1.60
CA PRO A 139 -8.88 -20.43 -2.49
C PRO A 139 -9.29 -18.97 -2.72
N ASN A 140 -9.79 -18.64 -3.91
CA ASN A 140 -10.24 -17.26 -4.22
C ASN A 140 -11.40 -16.82 -3.31
N SER A 141 -12.26 -17.74 -2.89
CA SER A 141 -13.31 -17.44 -1.91
C SER A 141 -12.76 -17.05 -0.54
N ILE A 142 -11.63 -17.62 -0.11
CA ILE A 142 -10.96 -17.18 1.13
C ILE A 142 -10.38 -15.79 0.92
N LYS A 143 -9.65 -15.56 -0.18
CA LYS A 143 -9.11 -14.23 -0.54
C LYS A 143 -10.21 -13.16 -0.61
N GLY A 144 -11.32 -13.48 -1.27
CA GLY A 144 -12.50 -12.63 -1.39
C GLY A 144 -13.14 -12.36 -0.04
N GLY A 145 -13.33 -13.37 0.81
CA GLY A 145 -13.90 -13.20 2.15
C GLY A 145 -13.05 -12.29 3.04
N ILE A 146 -11.72 -12.34 2.89
CA ILE A 146 -10.79 -11.41 3.55
C ILE A 146 -11.03 -10.00 3.06
N LEU A 147 -10.99 -9.77 1.74
CA LEU A 147 -11.19 -8.45 1.16
C LEU A 147 -12.56 -7.86 1.51
N MET A 148 -13.61 -8.69 1.48
CA MET A 148 -14.97 -8.30 1.87
C MET A 148 -14.99 -7.85 3.34
N GLY A 149 -14.42 -8.65 4.23
CA GLY A 149 -14.36 -8.33 5.65
C GLY A 149 -13.59 -7.06 5.95
N VAL A 150 -12.45 -6.88 5.28
CA VAL A 150 -11.66 -5.66 5.33
C VAL A 150 -12.47 -4.46 4.86
N GLY A 151 -13.10 -4.57 3.69
CA GLY A 151 -13.88 -3.49 3.10
C GLY A 151 -14.98 -3.01 4.04
N ILE A 152 -15.78 -3.95 4.57
CA ILE A 152 -16.87 -3.67 5.51
C ILE A 152 -16.35 -3.11 6.83
N SER A 153 -15.33 -3.72 7.43
CA SER A 153 -14.75 -3.25 8.72
C SER A 153 -14.27 -1.81 8.64
N THR A 154 -13.67 -1.46 7.50
CA THR A 154 -13.15 -0.11 7.24
C THR A 154 -14.27 0.90 7.22
N ILE A 155 -15.33 0.62 6.46
CA ILE A 155 -16.51 1.48 6.38
C ILE A 155 -17.14 1.63 7.77
N ILE A 156 -17.37 0.53 8.48
CA ILE A 156 -17.92 0.57 9.85
C ILE A 156 -17.05 1.42 10.79
N SER A 157 -15.72 1.30 10.71
CA SER A 157 -14.82 2.06 11.58
C SER A 157 -14.94 3.57 11.38
N GLU A 158 -15.19 4.01 10.13
CA GLU A 158 -15.30 5.42 9.77
C GLU A 158 -16.58 6.06 10.30
N PHE A 159 -17.68 5.30 10.31
CA PHE A 159 -19.01 5.72 10.77
C PHE A 159 -19.33 5.31 12.21
N SER A 160 -18.35 4.75 12.94
CA SER A 160 -18.54 4.41 14.36
C SER A 160 -18.60 5.69 15.22
N PRO A 161 -19.09 5.65 16.47
CA PRO A 161 -19.14 6.83 17.35
C PRO A 161 -17.76 7.46 17.67
N LYS A 162 -16.67 6.75 17.35
CA LYS A 162 -15.28 7.24 17.46
C LYS A 162 -14.62 7.42 16.08
N GLY A 163 -15.40 7.26 15.02
CA GLY A 163 -15.00 7.45 13.64
C GLY A 163 -14.85 8.94 13.31
N ARG A 164 -14.17 9.25 12.20
CA ARG A 164 -13.89 10.65 11.84
C ARG A 164 -15.07 11.29 11.13
N PHE A 165 -16.04 10.51 10.65
CA PHE A 165 -17.22 11.04 9.95
C PHE A 165 -17.93 12.11 10.77
N ASP A 166 -18.12 11.87 12.08
CA ASP A 166 -18.81 12.81 12.97
C ASP A 166 -18.03 14.11 13.19
N SER A 167 -16.71 14.12 12.97
CA SER A 167 -15.88 15.31 13.09
C SER A 167 -15.89 16.18 11.83
N TYR A 168 -16.08 15.58 10.66
CA TYR A 168 -16.04 16.27 9.36
C TYR A 168 -17.16 15.77 8.43
N PRO A 169 -18.44 15.81 8.84
CA PRO A 169 -19.52 15.13 8.14
C PRO A 169 -19.75 15.65 6.72
N ILE A 170 -19.70 16.97 6.50
CA ILE A 170 -19.90 17.59 5.19
C ILE A 170 -18.69 17.31 4.30
N SER A 171 -17.48 17.54 4.81
CA SER A 171 -16.23 17.37 4.06
C SER A 171 -16.05 15.94 3.59
N ILE A 172 -16.24 14.97 4.50
CA ILE A 172 -16.07 13.55 4.18
C ILE A 172 -17.17 13.09 3.23
N THR A 173 -18.42 13.51 3.42
CA THR A 173 -19.54 13.18 2.51
C THR A 173 -19.26 13.66 1.08
N VAL A 174 -18.86 14.92 0.91
CA VAL A 174 -18.55 15.45 -0.42
C VAL A 174 -17.31 14.76 -0.99
N GLY A 175 -16.29 14.53 -0.17
CA GLY A 175 -15.07 13.82 -0.55
C GLY A 175 -15.37 12.42 -1.11
N ILE A 176 -16.17 11.60 -0.43
CA ILE A 176 -16.49 10.24 -0.91
C ILE A 176 -17.37 10.26 -2.15
N LEU A 177 -18.34 11.18 -2.26
CA LEU A 177 -19.18 11.31 -3.45
C LEU A 177 -18.35 11.67 -4.68
N VAL A 178 -17.45 12.64 -4.55
CA VAL A 178 -16.54 13.04 -5.62
C VAL A 178 -15.59 11.89 -5.95
N ALA A 179 -15.02 11.21 -4.95
CA ALA A 179 -14.11 10.09 -5.19
C ALA A 179 -14.79 8.96 -5.97
N CYS A 180 -15.99 8.55 -5.56
CA CYS A 180 -16.76 7.52 -6.27
C CYS A 180 -17.14 7.96 -7.69
N PHE A 181 -17.54 9.23 -7.86
CA PHE A 181 -17.86 9.77 -9.19
C PHE A 181 -16.63 9.83 -10.09
N VAL A 182 -15.46 10.18 -9.55
CA VAL A 182 -14.23 10.32 -10.32
C VAL A 182 -13.64 8.97 -10.69
N MET A 183 -13.71 7.97 -9.80
CA MET A 183 -13.02 6.70 -9.98
C MET A 183 -13.86 5.59 -10.61
N PHE A 184 -15.16 5.59 -10.38
CA PHE A 184 -16.02 4.42 -10.67
C PHE A 184 -17.22 4.76 -11.57
N SER A 185 -17.37 6.01 -12.00
CA SER A 185 -18.51 6.44 -12.80
C SER A 185 -18.26 6.29 -14.29
N GLU A 186 -18.96 5.35 -14.92
CA GLU A 186 -19.05 5.26 -16.39
C GLU A 186 -19.58 6.56 -17.02
N ARG A 187 -20.39 7.33 -16.27
CA ARG A 187 -20.87 8.65 -16.73
C ARG A 187 -19.72 9.64 -16.88
N LEU A 188 -18.73 9.63 -15.98
CA LEU A 188 -17.60 10.54 -16.12
C LEU A 188 -16.74 10.17 -17.35
N ASP A 189 -16.61 8.87 -17.65
CA ASP A 189 -15.86 8.40 -18.82
C ASP A 189 -16.41 8.95 -20.15
N THR A 190 -17.73 9.13 -20.23
CA THR A 190 -18.37 9.76 -21.39
C THR A 190 -18.27 11.28 -21.39
N LEU A 191 -18.35 11.91 -20.22
CA LEU A 191 -18.35 13.38 -20.07
C LEU A 191 -16.96 14.01 -20.20
N LYS A 192 -15.90 13.30 -19.77
CA LYS A 192 -14.51 13.80 -19.81
C LYS A 192 -14.01 14.08 -21.23
N VAL A 193 -14.58 13.40 -22.24
CA VAL A 193 -14.27 13.64 -23.65
C VAL A 193 -14.65 15.06 -24.09
N LYS A 194 -15.66 15.66 -23.46
CA LYS A 194 -16.24 16.96 -23.86
C LYS A 194 -15.87 18.11 -22.92
N ASN A 195 -15.41 17.83 -21.70
CA ASN A 195 -15.15 18.86 -20.69
C ASN A 195 -13.75 18.72 -20.08
N LYS A 196 -12.88 19.70 -20.35
CA LYS A 196 -11.49 19.76 -19.85
C LYS A 196 -11.39 19.78 -18.31
N PHE A 197 -12.34 20.40 -17.63
CA PHE A 197 -12.36 20.41 -16.16
C PHE A 197 -12.64 19.01 -15.61
N LEU A 198 -13.67 18.33 -16.14
CA LEU A 198 -14.00 16.95 -15.75
C LEU A 198 -12.90 15.95 -16.14
N PHE A 199 -12.21 16.21 -17.25
CA PHE A 199 -11.04 15.46 -17.66
C PHE A 199 -9.94 15.54 -16.60
N HIS A 200 -9.52 16.74 -16.21
CA HIS A 200 -8.48 16.90 -15.18
C HIS A 200 -8.95 16.41 -13.80
N LEU A 201 -10.22 16.59 -13.45
CA LEU A 201 -10.77 16.06 -12.20
C LEU A 201 -10.68 14.52 -12.17
N GLY A 202 -10.98 13.88 -13.30
CA GLY A 202 -10.80 12.45 -13.60
C GLY A 202 -9.37 11.95 -13.42
N GLU A 203 -8.42 12.70 -13.99
CA GLU A 203 -7.01 12.34 -14.09
C GLU A 203 -6.32 12.17 -12.73
N TYR A 204 -6.71 12.96 -11.73
CA TYR A 204 -6.13 12.94 -10.39
C TYR A 204 -6.86 12.02 -9.39
N GLY A 205 -7.93 11.32 -9.79
CA GLY A 205 -8.55 10.23 -9.03
C GLY A 205 -8.97 10.60 -7.60
N VAL A 206 -8.46 9.87 -6.60
CA VAL A 206 -8.73 10.16 -5.17
C VAL A 206 -8.17 11.52 -4.74
N VAL A 207 -7.05 11.96 -5.32
CA VAL A 207 -6.37 13.19 -4.88
C VAL A 207 -7.25 14.42 -5.15
N SER A 208 -7.90 14.48 -6.32
CA SER A 208 -8.85 15.56 -6.61
C SER A 208 -10.04 15.55 -5.65
N ALA A 209 -10.54 14.38 -5.26
CA ALA A 209 -11.61 14.25 -4.27
C ALA A 209 -11.20 14.75 -2.87
N ILE A 210 -9.98 14.45 -2.43
CA ILE A 210 -9.42 14.95 -1.16
C ILE A 210 -9.29 16.47 -1.19
N LEU A 211 -8.80 17.04 -2.30
CA LEU A 211 -8.69 18.50 -2.44
C LEU A 211 -10.04 19.18 -2.40
N VAL A 212 -11.05 18.63 -3.08
CA VAL A 212 -12.42 19.15 -3.01
C VAL A 212 -12.97 19.02 -1.58
N SER A 213 -12.72 17.91 -0.90
CA SER A 213 -13.09 17.70 0.50
C SER A 213 -12.49 18.77 1.42
N LEU A 214 -11.22 19.13 1.23
CA LEU A 214 -10.57 20.20 2.00
C LEU A 214 -11.22 21.56 1.75
N ILE A 215 -11.43 21.92 0.49
CA ILE A 215 -12.05 23.21 0.12
C ILE A 215 -13.43 23.32 0.77
N VAL A 216 -14.23 22.26 0.69
CA VAL A 216 -15.55 22.18 1.33
C VAL A 216 -15.44 22.25 2.85
N GLY A 217 -14.44 21.61 3.45
CA GLY A 217 -14.19 21.67 4.89
C GLY A 217 -13.86 23.06 5.41
N ILE A 218 -13.10 23.84 4.64
CA ILE A 218 -12.82 25.24 4.97
C ILE A 218 -14.11 26.08 4.85
N PHE A 219 -14.89 25.91 3.78
CA PHE A 219 -16.14 26.67 3.59
C PHE A 219 -17.24 26.32 4.61
N SER A 220 -17.32 25.05 5.00
CA SER A 220 -18.24 24.56 6.02
C SER A 220 -17.77 24.84 7.45
N LYS A 221 -16.55 25.38 7.62
CA LYS A 221 -15.88 25.62 8.91
C LYS A 221 -15.61 24.35 9.73
N GLU A 222 -15.63 23.19 9.09
CA GLU A 222 -15.17 21.93 9.70
C GLU A 222 -13.64 21.88 9.80
N ILE A 223 -12.93 22.63 8.96
CA ILE A 223 -11.47 22.71 8.94
C ILE A 223 -11.02 24.16 9.05
N GLU A 224 -10.09 24.41 9.96
CA GLU A 224 -9.43 25.71 10.08
C GLU A 224 -8.49 25.97 8.91
N ILE A 225 -8.40 27.25 8.52
CA ILE A 225 -7.45 27.67 7.49
C ILE A 225 -6.03 27.36 7.98
N PRO A 226 -5.20 26.64 7.18
CA PRO A 226 -3.83 26.31 7.56
C PRO A 226 -3.07 27.57 7.95
N ARG A 227 -2.50 27.59 9.16
CA ARG A 227 -1.59 28.67 9.57
C ARG A 227 -0.19 28.33 9.16
N PHE A 228 0.41 29.20 8.36
CA PHE A 228 1.80 29.07 7.96
C PHE A 228 2.70 29.74 8.99
N SER A 229 3.65 29.00 9.54
CA SER A 229 4.75 29.52 10.33
C SER A 229 6.07 29.19 9.62
N PHE A 230 6.93 30.18 9.49
CA PHE A 230 8.26 30.02 8.91
C PHE A 230 9.36 30.04 9.98
N ASP A 231 8.99 29.88 11.25
CA ASP A 231 9.93 29.96 12.39
C ASP A 231 10.96 28.82 12.34
N ASN A 232 10.56 27.64 11.83
CA ASN A 232 11.42 26.51 11.55
C ASN A 232 11.20 26.02 10.12
N LEU A 233 12.28 25.77 9.37
CA LEU A 233 12.19 25.27 7.99
C LEU A 233 12.29 23.74 7.90
N VAL A 234 13.11 23.13 8.76
CA VAL A 234 13.39 21.69 8.75
C VAL A 234 13.17 21.12 10.13
N TYR A 235 12.41 20.03 10.20
CA TYR A 235 12.23 19.20 11.37
C TYR A 235 13.34 18.14 11.43
N ILE A 236 13.95 18.00 12.61
CA ILE A 236 14.98 16.99 12.88
C ILE A 236 14.38 15.94 13.80
N VAL A 237 14.55 14.67 13.45
CA VAL A 237 14.04 13.53 14.23
C VAL A 237 14.64 13.54 15.64
N ASP A 238 13.78 13.63 16.66
CA ASP A 238 14.17 13.43 18.05
C ASP A 238 14.21 11.92 18.37
N PHE A 239 15.35 11.30 18.08
CA PHE A 239 15.56 9.87 18.32
C PHE A 239 15.40 9.48 19.79
N LYS A 240 15.77 10.37 20.73
CA LYS A 240 15.66 10.07 22.16
C LYS A 240 14.19 9.97 22.56
N ASN A 241 13.39 10.96 22.18
CA ASN A 241 11.97 10.95 22.48
C ASN A 241 11.24 9.81 21.75
N LEU A 242 11.59 9.57 20.49
CA LEU A 242 11.05 8.45 19.70
C LEU A 242 11.31 7.11 20.40
N ILE A 243 12.56 6.80 20.73
CA ILE A 243 12.93 5.52 21.34
C ILE A 243 12.21 5.33 22.68
N ASN A 244 12.19 6.37 23.53
CA ASN A 244 11.54 6.31 24.83
C ASN A 244 10.00 6.15 24.74
N THR A 245 9.39 6.56 23.63
CA THR A 245 7.93 6.54 23.47
C THR A 245 7.42 5.29 22.76
N VAL A 246 8.14 4.79 21.74
CA VAL A 246 7.61 3.72 20.86
C VAL A 246 8.51 2.53 20.65
N SER A 247 9.83 2.64 20.89
CA SER A 247 10.75 1.52 20.64
C SER A 247 10.70 0.51 21.78
N PRO A 248 10.75 -0.80 21.50
CA PRO A 248 10.95 -1.85 22.49
C PRO A 248 12.14 -1.61 23.44
N PHE A 249 13.16 -0.86 23.01
CA PHE A 249 14.28 -0.48 23.87
C PHE A 249 13.91 0.55 24.95
N GLY A 250 12.90 1.40 24.71
CA GLY A 250 12.40 2.38 25.67
C GLY A 250 11.19 1.90 26.45
N ILE A 251 10.22 1.25 25.79
CA ILE A 251 8.95 0.83 26.40
C ILE A 251 8.91 -0.66 26.81
N GLY A 252 9.99 -1.40 26.56
CA GLY A 252 10.08 -2.84 26.79
C GLY A 252 9.60 -3.69 25.60
N PHE A 253 10.17 -4.89 25.48
CA PHE A 253 9.84 -5.83 24.41
C PHE A 253 8.46 -6.48 24.60
N PRO A 254 7.77 -6.82 23.50
CA PRO A 254 6.50 -7.56 23.57
C PRO A 254 6.69 -8.92 24.23
N SER A 255 5.69 -9.38 24.97
CA SER A 255 5.67 -10.72 25.53
C SER A 255 5.45 -11.78 24.44
N LEU A 256 5.89 -13.02 24.70
CA LEU A 256 5.75 -14.13 23.75
C LEU A 256 4.30 -14.37 23.32
N ILE A 257 3.34 -14.12 24.20
CA ILE A 257 1.92 -14.29 23.89
C ILE A 257 1.44 -13.31 22.81
N LEU A 258 1.97 -12.09 22.76
CA LEU A 258 1.63 -11.10 21.73
C LEU A 258 2.12 -11.53 20.34
N PHE A 259 3.29 -12.18 20.25
CA PHE A 259 3.76 -12.79 19.00
C PHE A 259 2.82 -13.92 18.56
N ILE A 260 2.50 -14.85 19.47
CA ILE A 260 1.60 -15.98 19.15
C ILE A 260 0.23 -15.48 18.68
N GLN A 261 -0.32 -14.44 19.31
CA GLN A 261 -1.58 -13.81 18.91
C GLN A 261 -1.48 -13.04 17.58
N GLY A 262 -0.31 -12.51 17.25
CA GLY A 262 -0.02 -11.75 16.03
C GLY A 262 0.12 -12.62 14.78
N ILE A 263 0.62 -13.86 14.91
CA ILE A 263 0.91 -14.76 13.79
C ILE A 263 -0.24 -14.87 12.75
N PRO A 264 -1.50 -15.16 13.13
CA PRO A 264 -2.58 -15.26 12.14
C PRO A 264 -2.78 -13.95 11.37
N MET A 265 -2.64 -12.80 12.05
CA MET A 265 -2.76 -11.50 11.41
C MET A 265 -1.54 -11.20 10.51
N ALA A 266 -0.33 -11.55 10.92
CA ALA A 266 0.88 -11.39 10.11
C ALA A 266 0.78 -12.16 8.78
N PHE A 267 0.33 -13.42 8.81
CA PHE A 267 0.09 -14.21 7.59
C PHE A 267 -0.93 -13.56 6.66
N MET A 268 -1.98 -12.97 7.23
CA MET A 268 -3.03 -12.30 6.46
C MET A 268 -2.52 -11.06 5.74
N ILE A 269 -1.78 -10.24 6.46
CA ILE A 269 -1.14 -9.05 5.89
C ILE A 269 -0.16 -9.47 4.78
N TYR A 270 0.58 -10.56 4.98
CA TYR A 270 1.48 -11.11 3.96
C TYR A 270 0.75 -11.56 2.70
N ILE A 271 -0.38 -12.27 2.82
CA ILE A 271 -1.18 -12.72 1.66
C ILE A 271 -1.65 -11.51 0.83
N ILE A 272 -2.05 -10.43 1.49
CA ILE A 272 -2.45 -9.19 0.82
C ILE A 272 -1.25 -8.58 0.09
N ALA A 273 -0.12 -8.41 0.78
CA ALA A 273 1.09 -7.88 0.20
C ALA A 273 1.67 -8.75 -0.93
N PHE A 274 1.32 -10.03 -1.00
CA PHE A 274 1.77 -10.89 -2.08
C PHE A 274 1.26 -10.42 -3.45
N GLY A 275 0.03 -9.88 -3.50
CA GLY A 275 -0.53 -9.30 -4.72
C GLY A 275 0.27 -8.11 -5.25
N ASP A 276 0.92 -7.36 -4.38
CA ASP A 276 1.78 -6.24 -4.75
C ASP A 276 3.04 -6.70 -5.48
N PHE A 277 3.60 -7.87 -5.16
CA PHE A 277 4.76 -8.39 -5.90
C PHE A 277 4.42 -8.72 -7.36
N ILE A 278 3.29 -9.40 -7.58
CA ILE A 278 2.79 -9.73 -8.92
C ILE A 278 2.48 -8.45 -9.69
N THR A 279 1.83 -7.49 -9.05
CA THR A 279 1.47 -6.21 -9.66
C THR A 279 2.72 -5.41 -10.04
N GLY A 280 3.71 -5.36 -9.14
CA GLY A 280 4.98 -4.66 -9.38
C GLY A 280 5.76 -5.28 -10.53
N GLU A 281 5.84 -6.61 -10.58
CA GLU A 281 6.47 -7.34 -11.67
C GLU A 281 5.83 -6.99 -13.02
N ASN A 282 4.51 -7.07 -13.10
CA ASN A 282 3.77 -6.75 -14.32
C ASN A 282 3.96 -5.28 -14.75
N LEU A 283 3.80 -4.32 -13.83
CA LEU A 283 3.94 -2.89 -14.13
C LEU A 283 5.35 -2.53 -14.64
N VAL A 284 6.37 -3.18 -14.10
CA VAL A 284 7.76 -2.88 -14.47
C VAL A 284 8.14 -3.59 -15.77
N LEU A 285 7.80 -4.88 -15.88
CA LEU A 285 8.21 -5.69 -17.02
C LEU A 285 7.43 -5.34 -18.29
N SER A 286 6.10 -5.10 -18.22
CA SER A 286 5.28 -4.75 -19.39
C SER A 286 5.80 -3.49 -20.10
N GLU A 287 6.19 -2.48 -19.32
CA GLU A 287 6.66 -1.22 -19.86
C GLU A 287 8.13 -1.31 -20.33
N SER A 288 8.90 -2.25 -19.75
CA SER A 288 10.30 -2.52 -20.16
C SER A 288 10.43 -3.21 -21.52
N GLU A 289 9.38 -3.87 -22.02
CA GLU A 289 9.43 -4.58 -23.32
C GLU A 289 9.80 -3.65 -24.47
N ASN A 290 9.38 -2.38 -24.41
CA ASN A 290 9.66 -1.37 -25.42
C ASN A 290 11.06 -0.74 -25.30
N ARG A 291 11.76 -0.95 -24.17
CA ARG A 291 13.12 -0.47 -23.95
C ARG A 291 14.12 -1.55 -24.38
N LYS A 292 14.93 -1.22 -25.39
CA LYS A 292 15.96 -2.13 -25.94
C LYS A 292 17.35 -1.88 -25.35
N ASP A 293 17.53 -0.75 -24.67
CA ASP A 293 18.80 -0.27 -24.15
C ASP A 293 19.13 -0.77 -22.73
N GLU A 294 18.14 -1.15 -21.95
CA GLU A 294 18.30 -1.55 -20.55
C GLU A 294 17.58 -2.86 -20.24
N TYR A 295 18.23 -3.71 -19.44
CA TYR A 295 17.65 -4.92 -18.87
C TYR A 295 17.20 -4.64 -17.44
N ILE A 296 15.92 -4.90 -17.14
CA ILE A 296 15.38 -4.78 -15.79
C ILE A 296 15.27 -6.17 -15.16
N ASP A 297 16.06 -6.39 -14.11
CA ASP A 297 15.95 -7.57 -13.25
C ASP A 297 14.92 -7.29 -12.14
N PHE A 298 13.67 -7.69 -12.33
CA PHE A 298 12.69 -7.76 -11.26
C PHE A 298 12.80 -9.12 -10.56
N ASN A 299 12.94 -9.12 -9.23
CA ASN A 299 13.06 -10.34 -8.45
C ASN A 299 12.18 -10.26 -7.20
N SER A 300 11.07 -11.01 -7.21
CA SER A 300 10.08 -11.02 -6.13
C SER A 300 10.66 -11.49 -4.80
N ASN A 301 11.64 -12.41 -4.82
CA ASN A 301 12.32 -12.89 -3.61
C ASN A 301 13.16 -11.77 -2.97
N ARG A 302 13.87 -10.99 -3.79
CA ARG A 302 14.61 -9.82 -3.32
C ARG A 302 13.68 -8.78 -2.73
N SER A 303 12.58 -8.47 -3.41
CA SER A 303 11.57 -7.53 -2.91
C SER A 303 10.99 -8.00 -1.56
N ASN A 304 10.69 -9.30 -1.41
CA ASN A 304 10.26 -9.91 -0.15
C ASN A 304 11.27 -9.67 0.98
N VAL A 305 12.54 -10.00 0.76
CA VAL A 305 13.56 -9.84 1.81
C VAL A 305 13.73 -8.37 2.19
N ILE A 306 13.70 -7.44 1.23
CA ILE A 306 13.80 -5.99 1.52
C ILE A 306 12.61 -5.52 2.35
N SER A 307 11.38 -5.89 1.98
CA SER A 307 10.18 -5.58 2.77
C SER A 307 10.26 -6.17 4.18
N GLY A 308 10.79 -7.39 4.31
CA GLY A 308 11.01 -8.03 5.60
C GLY A 308 12.01 -7.26 6.47
N ILE A 309 13.17 -6.88 5.92
CA ILE A 309 14.17 -6.05 6.60
C ILE A 309 13.56 -4.73 7.06
N ARG A 310 12.79 -4.05 6.20
CA ARG A 310 12.12 -2.79 6.54
C ARG A 310 11.14 -2.96 7.70
N ASN A 311 10.33 -4.03 7.70
CA ASN A 311 9.40 -4.30 8.80
C ASN A 311 10.11 -4.61 10.11
N ILE A 312 11.17 -5.43 10.11
CA ILE A 312 11.95 -5.73 11.32
C ILE A 312 12.59 -4.45 11.87
N PHE A 313 13.22 -3.65 11.01
CA PHE A 313 13.84 -2.39 11.41
C PHE A 313 12.81 -1.43 12.03
N MET A 314 11.67 -1.22 11.35
CA MET A 314 10.60 -0.37 11.87
C MET A 314 10.05 -0.91 13.18
N ALA A 315 9.81 -2.21 13.32
CA ALA A 315 9.30 -2.76 14.57
C ALA A 315 10.23 -2.49 15.77
N ILE A 316 11.55 -2.47 15.55
CA ILE A 316 12.53 -2.26 16.62
C ILE A 316 12.71 -0.77 16.96
N ILE A 317 12.58 0.14 16.00
CA ILE A 317 12.86 1.57 16.21
C ILE A 317 11.59 2.41 16.31
N SER A 318 10.59 2.10 15.49
CA SER A 318 9.42 2.92 15.20
C SER A 318 8.26 2.06 14.68
N PRO A 319 7.58 1.25 15.52
CA PRO A 319 6.52 0.34 15.07
C PRO A 319 5.44 1.06 14.24
N TYR A 320 5.04 0.51 13.10
CA TYR A 320 4.33 1.27 12.05
C TYR A 320 3.03 0.60 11.58
N ILE A 321 1.88 1.26 11.76
CA ILE A 321 0.56 0.70 11.46
C ILE A 321 0.38 0.27 9.99
N PRO A 322 0.78 1.07 8.99
CA PRO A 322 0.62 0.66 7.59
C PRO A 322 1.50 -0.50 7.14
N MET A 323 2.45 -0.92 7.98
CA MET A 323 3.50 -1.88 7.67
C MET A 323 4.38 -1.42 6.50
N CYS A 324 5.52 -2.08 6.29
CA CYS A 324 6.41 -1.78 5.18
C CYS A 324 6.08 -2.69 3.99
N GLY A 325 5.26 -2.19 3.07
CA GLY A 325 4.84 -2.90 1.87
C GLY A 325 5.88 -2.82 0.73
N PRO A 326 5.80 -3.73 -0.24
CA PRO A 326 6.76 -3.80 -1.32
C PRO A 326 6.49 -2.80 -2.46
N LEU A 327 5.25 -2.30 -2.60
CA LEU A 327 4.85 -1.53 -3.78
C LEU A 327 3.93 -0.35 -3.43
N ALA A 328 4.20 0.79 -4.07
CA ALA A 328 3.24 1.84 -4.34
C ALA A 328 2.89 1.79 -5.83
N ALA A 329 1.78 1.11 -6.18
CA ALA A 329 1.47 0.75 -7.56
C ALA A 329 1.32 1.96 -8.48
N THR A 330 0.62 3.01 -8.02
CA THR A 330 0.42 4.25 -8.78
C THR A 330 1.72 4.96 -9.11
N LEU A 331 2.62 5.10 -8.12
CA LEU A 331 3.90 5.77 -8.31
C LEU A 331 4.84 4.94 -9.18
N THR A 332 4.89 3.63 -8.93
CA THR A 332 5.68 2.69 -9.75
C THR A 332 5.21 2.71 -11.21
N GLY A 333 3.90 2.64 -11.43
CA GLY A 333 3.29 2.70 -12.76
C GLY A 333 3.58 4.02 -13.47
N SER A 334 3.45 5.16 -12.78
CA SER A 334 3.75 6.48 -13.36
C SER A 334 5.20 6.58 -13.85
N VAL A 335 6.16 6.14 -13.01
CA VAL A 335 7.58 6.11 -13.38
C VAL A 335 7.83 5.12 -14.52
N ALA A 336 7.21 3.93 -14.49
CA ALA A 336 7.33 2.92 -15.55
C ALA A 336 6.77 3.41 -16.90
N GLN A 337 5.67 4.18 -16.90
CA GLN A 337 5.11 4.78 -18.11
C GLN A 337 6.06 5.81 -18.73
N ARG A 338 6.64 6.71 -17.92
CA ARG A 338 7.67 7.65 -18.42
C ARG A 338 8.91 6.91 -18.90
N TYR A 339 9.31 5.86 -18.18
CA TYR A 339 10.43 5.01 -18.55
C TYR A 339 10.26 4.41 -19.96
N LYS A 340 9.07 3.92 -20.31
CA LYS A 340 8.77 3.38 -21.64
C LYS A 340 8.96 4.37 -22.79
N VAL A 341 8.78 5.68 -22.56
CA VAL A 341 8.91 6.71 -23.62
C VAL A 341 10.28 6.68 -24.29
N GLY A 342 11.34 6.36 -23.53
CA GLY A 342 12.69 6.15 -24.08
C GLY A 342 13.80 6.72 -23.21
N LYS A 343 15.04 6.48 -23.63
CA LYS A 343 16.26 6.87 -22.89
C LYS A 343 16.42 8.38 -22.68
N GLU A 344 16.01 9.17 -23.67
CA GLU A 344 15.98 10.63 -23.58
C GLU A 344 15.06 11.09 -22.44
N ALA A 345 13.85 10.50 -22.39
CA ALA A 345 12.89 10.78 -21.34
C ALA A 345 13.42 10.32 -19.98
N MET A 346 13.90 9.08 -19.83
CA MET A 346 14.43 8.56 -18.57
C MET A 346 15.58 7.60 -18.82
N GLN A 347 16.76 7.89 -18.25
CA GLN A 347 17.98 7.13 -18.53
C GLN A 347 17.91 5.71 -17.98
N SER A 348 17.30 5.54 -16.81
CA SER A 348 17.08 4.24 -16.19
C SER A 348 15.82 4.30 -15.35
N ILE A 349 15.13 3.16 -15.22
CA ILE A 349 14.04 3.02 -14.26
C ILE A 349 14.51 3.34 -12.82
N PHE A 350 15.76 2.99 -12.47
CA PHE A 350 16.35 3.28 -11.17
C PHE A 350 16.60 4.78 -10.97
N SER A 351 16.85 5.53 -12.05
CA SER A 351 16.98 6.99 -11.99
C SER A 351 15.66 7.64 -11.59
N GLY A 352 14.55 7.20 -12.19
CA GLY A 352 13.21 7.69 -11.84
C GLY A 352 12.81 7.28 -10.43
N MET A 353 12.78 5.97 -10.16
CA MET A 353 12.32 5.45 -8.86
C MET A 353 13.21 5.91 -7.72
N GLY A 354 14.53 5.91 -7.93
CA GLY A 354 15.52 6.40 -6.97
C GLY A 354 15.30 7.86 -6.64
N THR A 355 15.24 8.72 -7.66
CA THR A 355 15.01 10.17 -7.45
C THR A 355 13.71 10.42 -6.69
N LEU A 356 12.64 9.72 -7.02
CA LEU A 356 11.36 9.85 -6.33
C LEU A 356 11.50 9.55 -4.83
N VAL A 357 12.07 8.39 -4.47
CA VAL A 357 12.09 7.93 -3.07
C VAL A 357 13.00 8.79 -2.20
N TRP A 358 14.22 9.12 -2.63
CA TRP A 358 15.12 9.88 -1.76
C TRP A 358 14.75 11.36 -1.69
N VAL A 359 14.16 11.95 -2.75
CA VAL A 359 13.60 13.31 -2.65
C VAL A 359 12.42 13.31 -1.69
N SER A 360 11.55 12.30 -1.73
CA SER A 360 10.46 12.17 -0.77
C SER A 360 10.96 12.07 0.68
N ALA A 361 12.02 11.29 0.90
CA ALA A 361 12.67 11.14 2.22
C ALA A 361 13.31 12.43 2.75
N ILE A 362 13.74 13.35 1.88
CA ILE A 362 14.26 14.66 2.27
C ILE A 362 13.11 15.63 2.57
N PHE A 363 12.13 15.73 1.65
CA PHE A 363 11.09 16.76 1.73
C PHE A 363 10.05 16.50 2.83
N ILE A 364 9.91 15.26 3.30
CA ILE A 364 9.05 14.96 4.45
C ILE A 364 9.51 15.67 5.74
N CYS A 365 10.78 16.06 5.83
CA CYS A 365 11.32 16.79 6.98
C CYS A 365 10.98 18.29 6.96
N PHE A 366 10.40 18.83 5.89
CA PHE A 366 10.20 20.27 5.76
C PHE A 366 8.88 20.73 6.39
N TYR A 367 8.95 21.73 7.26
CA TYR A 367 7.76 22.31 7.92
C TYR A 367 6.72 22.85 6.94
N PRO A 368 7.08 23.57 5.86
CA PRO A 368 6.08 24.04 4.89
C PRO A 368 5.28 22.89 4.27
N ILE A 369 5.93 21.77 3.98
CA ILE A 369 5.26 20.57 3.45
C ILE A 369 4.29 20.01 4.49
N ALA A 370 4.74 19.91 5.75
CA ALA A 370 3.91 19.44 6.84
C ALA A 370 2.70 20.35 7.12
N GLN A 371 2.87 21.67 7.10
CA GLN A 371 1.78 22.62 7.34
C GLN A 371 0.70 22.57 6.24
N ILE A 372 1.08 22.30 4.99
CA ILE A 372 0.12 22.07 3.90
C ILE A 372 -0.59 20.72 4.10
N ALA A 373 0.15 19.69 4.52
CA ALA A 373 -0.38 18.34 4.66
C ALA A 373 -1.27 18.17 5.90
N THR A 374 -0.95 18.76 7.05
CA THR A 374 -1.64 18.51 8.33
C THR A 374 -3.16 18.66 8.27
N PRO A 375 -3.71 19.72 7.66
CA PRO A 375 -5.17 19.87 7.51
C PRO A 375 -5.79 18.84 6.57
N LEU A 376 -5.02 18.31 5.61
CA LEU A 376 -5.46 17.27 4.68
C LEU A 376 -5.52 15.90 5.33
N ILE A 377 -4.69 15.61 6.35
CA ILE A 377 -4.52 14.27 6.92
C ILE A 377 -5.85 13.58 7.31
N PRO A 378 -6.73 14.19 8.13
CA PRO A 378 -7.95 13.51 8.56
C PRO A 378 -8.89 13.20 7.38
N LEU A 379 -9.06 14.17 6.47
CA LEU A 379 -9.90 13.98 5.28
C LEU A 379 -9.31 12.95 4.31
N ALA A 380 -8.01 13.05 4.04
CA ALA A 380 -7.30 12.14 3.17
C ALA A 380 -7.41 10.71 3.67
N LEU A 381 -7.26 10.50 4.98
CA LEU A 381 -7.42 9.20 5.61
C LEU A 381 -8.85 8.67 5.44
N SER A 382 -9.86 9.46 5.80
CA SER A 382 -11.28 9.06 5.69
C SER A 382 -11.71 8.74 4.26
N VAL A 383 -11.45 9.64 3.31
CA VAL A 383 -11.82 9.45 1.90
C VAL A 383 -11.10 8.23 1.32
N THR A 384 -9.80 8.07 1.60
CA THR A 384 -9.03 6.92 1.12
C THR A 384 -9.55 5.61 1.70
N LEU A 385 -9.82 5.56 3.01
CA LEU A 385 -10.33 4.35 3.67
C LEU A 385 -11.71 3.97 3.14
N LEU A 386 -12.61 4.93 2.89
CA LEU A 386 -13.93 4.66 2.32
C LEU A 386 -13.85 4.17 0.87
N VAL A 387 -13.01 4.80 0.04
CA VAL A 387 -12.74 4.35 -1.34
C VAL A 387 -12.15 2.94 -1.35
N GLN A 388 -11.19 2.68 -0.45
CA GLN A 388 -10.60 1.36 -0.29
C GLN A 388 -11.65 0.35 0.17
N GLY A 389 -12.55 0.74 1.08
CA GLY A 389 -13.67 -0.07 1.51
C GLY A 389 -14.55 -0.51 0.35
N TYR A 390 -14.89 0.43 -0.53
CA TYR A 390 -15.63 0.16 -1.76
C TYR A 390 -14.86 -0.79 -2.70
N LEU A 391 -13.59 -0.50 -2.99
CA LEU A 391 -12.76 -1.30 -3.88
C LEU A 391 -12.58 -2.73 -3.38
N CYS A 392 -12.26 -2.92 -2.10
CA CYS A 392 -12.11 -4.24 -1.50
C CYS A 392 -13.42 -5.04 -1.59
N THR A 393 -14.57 -4.38 -1.36
CA THR A 393 -15.89 -5.00 -1.52
C THR A 393 -16.13 -5.40 -2.97
N LYS A 394 -15.88 -4.52 -3.94
CA LYS A 394 -16.04 -4.81 -5.38
C LYS A 394 -15.15 -5.98 -5.82
N LEU A 395 -13.84 -5.88 -5.56
CA LEU A 395 -12.86 -6.90 -5.94
C LEU A 395 -13.17 -8.26 -5.30
N SER A 396 -13.64 -8.26 -4.04
CA SER A 396 -14.03 -9.51 -3.38
C SER A 396 -15.14 -10.26 -4.12
N MET A 397 -16.10 -9.51 -4.67
CA MET A 397 -17.22 -10.05 -5.43
C MET A 397 -16.79 -10.51 -6.83
N GLU A 398 -15.80 -9.84 -7.43
CA GLU A 398 -15.23 -10.20 -8.74
C GLU A 398 -14.32 -11.42 -8.67
N LEU A 399 -13.64 -11.67 -7.54
CA LEU A 399 -12.82 -12.86 -7.33
C LEU A 399 -13.62 -14.18 -7.25
N CYS A 400 -14.94 -14.09 -7.14
CA CYS A 400 -15.82 -15.23 -6.89
C CYS A 400 -16.79 -15.44 -8.06
N ASP A 401 -16.72 -16.60 -8.69
CA ASP A 401 -17.49 -16.90 -9.89
C ASP A 401 -18.89 -17.41 -9.58
N THR A 402 -19.08 -18.04 -8.41
CA THR A 402 -20.33 -18.72 -8.05
C THR A 402 -21.11 -17.98 -6.97
N GLY A 403 -22.44 -18.14 -6.98
CA GLY A 403 -23.30 -17.63 -5.91
C GLY A 403 -22.93 -18.19 -4.53
N VAL A 404 -22.46 -19.44 -4.47
CA VAL A 404 -22.00 -20.09 -3.24
C VAL A 404 -20.74 -19.40 -2.70
N GLU A 405 -19.76 -19.12 -3.56
CA GLU A 405 -18.57 -18.37 -3.17
C GLU A 405 -18.93 -16.95 -2.70
N LYS A 406 -19.83 -16.26 -3.40
CA LYS A 406 -20.32 -14.93 -3.01
C LYS A 406 -21.03 -14.96 -1.63
N GLY A 407 -21.78 -16.02 -1.34
CA GLY A 407 -22.36 -16.25 -0.01
C GLY A 407 -21.30 -16.50 1.07
N LEU A 408 -20.28 -17.31 0.76
CA LEU A 408 -19.16 -17.58 1.66
C LEU A 408 -18.41 -16.29 2.00
N ILE A 409 -18.04 -15.48 1.01
CA ILE A 409 -17.29 -14.24 1.26
C ILE A 409 -18.11 -13.23 2.06
N GLY A 410 -19.44 -13.19 1.87
CA GLY A 410 -20.33 -12.33 2.65
C GLY A 410 -20.35 -12.73 4.12
N LEU A 411 -20.55 -14.03 4.42
CA LEU A 411 -20.58 -14.52 5.79
C LEU A 411 -19.20 -14.41 6.46
N MET A 412 -18.14 -14.83 5.76
CA MET A 412 -16.76 -14.69 6.23
C MET A 412 -16.43 -13.23 6.50
N GLY A 413 -16.73 -12.33 5.56
CA GLY A 413 -16.47 -10.90 5.69
C GLY A 413 -17.23 -10.27 6.85
N GLY A 414 -18.50 -10.63 7.04
CA GLY A 414 -19.29 -10.21 8.19
C GLY A 414 -18.69 -10.64 9.53
N VAL A 415 -18.20 -11.89 9.63
CA VAL A 415 -17.52 -12.37 10.84
C VAL A 415 -16.19 -11.64 11.07
N ILE A 416 -15.42 -11.37 10.02
CA ILE A 416 -14.20 -10.53 10.14
C ILE A 416 -14.56 -9.17 10.72
N ALA A 417 -15.61 -8.52 10.20
CA ALA A 417 -16.03 -7.20 10.67
C ALA A 417 -16.56 -7.22 12.12
N ALA A 418 -17.27 -8.28 12.52
CA ALA A 418 -17.89 -8.34 13.84
C ALA A 418 -16.97 -8.91 14.95
N LYS A 419 -16.10 -9.87 14.61
CA LYS A 419 -15.30 -10.66 15.57
C LYS A 419 -13.79 -10.64 15.27
N GLY A 420 -13.39 -10.04 14.16
CA GLY A 420 -11.99 -9.92 13.73
C GLY A 420 -11.52 -11.05 12.82
N GLY A 421 -10.35 -10.83 12.22
CA GLY A 421 -9.76 -11.70 11.19
C GLY A 421 -9.64 -13.18 11.57
N THR A 422 -9.22 -13.50 12.81
CA THR A 422 -9.04 -14.89 13.26
C THR A 422 -10.33 -15.69 13.18
N TRP A 423 -11.43 -15.17 13.73
CA TRP A 423 -12.75 -15.83 13.67
C TRP A 423 -13.24 -15.94 12.24
N GLY A 424 -13.05 -14.88 11.45
CA GLY A 424 -13.45 -14.87 10.05
C GLY A 424 -12.73 -15.94 9.22
N LEU A 425 -11.44 -16.18 9.45
CA LEU A 425 -10.69 -17.23 8.76
C LEU A 425 -11.16 -18.63 9.14
N VAL A 426 -11.33 -18.89 10.44
CA VAL A 426 -11.82 -20.19 10.92
C VAL A 426 -13.17 -20.50 10.27
N VAL A 427 -14.09 -19.55 10.31
CA VAL A 427 -15.40 -19.66 9.66
C VAL A 427 -15.24 -19.82 8.15
N GLY A 428 -14.41 -19.01 7.51
CA GLY A 428 -14.15 -19.05 6.07
C GLY A 428 -13.64 -20.41 5.59
N PHE A 429 -12.66 -21.00 6.28
CA PHE A 429 -12.14 -22.32 5.95
C PHE A 429 -13.16 -23.43 6.19
N ILE A 430 -13.93 -23.39 7.29
CA ILE A 430 -15.01 -24.35 7.54
C ILE A 430 -16.02 -24.29 6.39
N LEU A 431 -16.50 -23.08 6.05
CA LEU A 431 -17.45 -22.88 4.95
C LEU A 431 -16.87 -23.34 3.62
N TYR A 432 -15.58 -23.09 3.38
CA TYR A 432 -14.91 -23.53 2.16
C TYR A 432 -14.97 -25.05 2.01
N PHE A 433 -14.59 -25.80 3.05
CA PHE A 433 -14.60 -27.25 2.99
C PHE A 433 -16.01 -27.86 2.96
N VAL A 434 -16.99 -27.19 3.56
CA VAL A 434 -18.38 -27.68 3.59
C VAL A 434 -19.13 -27.37 2.29
N LEU A 435 -18.91 -26.20 1.70
CA LEU A 435 -19.73 -25.68 0.59
C LEU A 435 -19.06 -25.80 -0.78
N ILE A 436 -17.74 -25.87 -0.86
CA ILE A 436 -17.01 -25.86 -2.14
C ILE A 436 -16.41 -27.23 -2.42
N ASP A 437 -16.93 -27.86 -3.49
CA ASP A 437 -16.35 -29.08 -4.03
C ASP A 437 -15.08 -28.75 -4.85
N SER A 438 -13.93 -29.04 -4.25
CA SER A 438 -12.61 -28.82 -4.84
C SER A 438 -12.36 -29.59 -6.15
N LYS A 439 -13.09 -30.68 -6.44
CA LYS A 439 -12.94 -31.44 -7.69
C LYS A 439 -13.61 -30.72 -8.88
N LYS A 440 -14.85 -30.25 -8.70
CA LYS A 440 -15.57 -29.47 -9.72
C LYS A 440 -14.89 -28.13 -10.04
N ARG A 441 -14.16 -27.57 -9.08
CA ARG A 441 -13.39 -26.33 -9.28
C ARG A 441 -12.21 -26.53 -10.24
N LYS A 442 -11.43 -27.60 -10.05
CA LYS A 442 -10.30 -27.90 -10.94
C LYS A 442 -10.74 -28.14 -12.38
N GLU A 443 -11.87 -28.81 -12.60
CA GLU A 443 -12.44 -28.99 -13.94
C GLU A 443 -12.83 -27.64 -14.57
N LYS A 444 -13.40 -26.72 -13.79
CA LYS A 444 -13.78 -25.38 -14.28
C LYS A 444 -12.58 -24.49 -14.59
N ASP A 445 -11.51 -24.56 -13.78
CA ASP A 445 -10.26 -23.84 -14.03
C ASP A 445 -9.53 -24.37 -15.27
N ILE A 446 -9.62 -25.68 -15.56
CA ILE A 446 -9.06 -26.29 -16.78
C ILE A 446 -9.85 -25.82 -18.00
N ASN A 447 -11.18 -25.89 -17.95
CA ASN A 447 -12.04 -25.48 -19.06
C ASN A 447 -11.90 -23.99 -19.39
N SER A 448 -11.75 -23.11 -18.39
CA SER A 448 -11.56 -21.68 -18.63
C SER A 448 -10.21 -21.34 -19.27
N ILE A 449 -9.16 -22.09 -18.95
CA ILE A 449 -7.85 -21.97 -19.60
C ILE A 449 -7.95 -22.47 -21.04
N GLU A 450 -8.64 -23.58 -21.29
CA GLU A 450 -8.89 -24.08 -22.65
C GLU A 450 -9.66 -23.04 -23.48
N ASP A 451 -10.76 -22.51 -22.97
CA ASP A 451 -11.57 -21.47 -23.64
C ASP A 451 -10.74 -20.22 -23.96
N CYS A 452 -9.89 -19.77 -23.03
CA CYS A 452 -9.02 -18.61 -23.24
C CYS A 452 -7.93 -18.89 -24.28
N VAL A 453 -7.37 -20.09 -24.30
CA VAL A 453 -6.42 -20.53 -25.34
C VAL A 453 -7.11 -20.61 -26.70
N TYR A 454 -8.35 -21.09 -26.76
CA TYR A 454 -9.14 -21.12 -27.99
C TYR A 454 -9.42 -19.71 -28.53
N GLU A 455 -9.83 -18.76 -27.69
CA GLU A 455 -10.04 -17.36 -28.12
C GLU A 455 -8.76 -16.69 -28.66
N ILE A 456 -7.61 -16.96 -28.04
CA ILE A 456 -6.31 -16.43 -28.49
C ILE A 456 -5.89 -17.06 -29.83
N LEU A 457 -6.15 -18.35 -30.01
CA LEU A 457 -5.86 -19.05 -31.26
C LEU A 457 -6.78 -18.62 -32.40
N ASP A 458 -8.04 -18.30 -32.10
CA ASP A 458 -9.01 -17.83 -33.09
C ASP A 458 -8.71 -16.39 -33.54
N LYS A 459 -8.32 -15.50 -32.62
CA LYS A 459 -7.80 -14.16 -32.94
C LYS A 459 -6.51 -14.17 -33.78
N LYS A 460 -5.71 -15.23 -33.70
CA LYS A 460 -4.51 -15.41 -34.56
C LYS A 460 -4.83 -15.94 -35.95
N LYS A 461 -6.02 -16.51 -36.19
CA LYS A 461 -6.48 -16.91 -37.53
C LYS A 461 -7.20 -15.78 -38.27
N SER A 462 -7.63 -14.73 -37.56
CA SER A 462 -8.30 -13.55 -38.15
C SER A 462 -7.36 -12.37 -38.45
N ILE A 463 -6.04 -12.57 -38.37
CA ILE A 463 -4.98 -11.68 -38.84
C ILE A 463 -4.22 -12.44 -39.91
#